data_AF-A0A8T4DY66-F1
#
_entry.id   AF-A0A8T4DY66-F1
#
_cell.length_a   1.000
_cell.length_b   1.000
_cell.length_c   1.000
_cell.angle_alpha   90.00
_cell.angle_beta   90.00
_cell.angle_gamma   90.00
#
_symmetry.space_group_name_H-M   'P 1'
#
loop_
_entity.id
_entity.type
_entity.pdbx_description
1 polymer ?
#
loop_
_entity_poly.entity_id
_entity_poly.type
_entity_poly.pdbx_seq_one_letter_code
_entity_poly.pdbx_strand_id
1 'polypeptide(L)'
;MRKTEIRVFRELGSGGKIISDISRVLSLGKPSISKAVNLLEKKNLVKKTRKGKNVSAEMEKNPKCLLFRKLVKEYDPDLMFSGNRERLLPELLSPVRVSEIAERLGISEKETYKMLNGLKSLGLLETEDKKYCIKPGSGLLDYAKMLADEFRQEGVEACSEVVWRKGGEILKKAPNGCDVSGTETAFSAFSGHGIEITPKERHIYQPGRNLSPGEIFVHSLVFAKTMQDRTLSVIFYLKNKEGMDIEKIKNLCEHFDVKDVFFDILAFLDGHETKNRDMFLPTDEFNEKARLYDVRLRKKFGMEKIGEVLSELGRNLKDPFDIYLIGGGNMMMRGLKNATKDLDVIVEKKEDFRKLAGVLRSLGFREKSMTGEYEKMNPSGIMERGAFRIDIFTGLVCNALHLSEDMKKRSESRKTGNFSMHLVSLGDIFLFKSITGREGDLEDCSIISRQPGIKWEKVMEEIETQGRLTKRFFSFSVLDTLEILKERHGIEIPIFRRLDSHCMGIALLMSLRKPKTMKELKEEIDVPEYKIYNTLKRLEKDGKIKVDRNGKLNVYSSGARVKESKSFD
;
A
#
# COMPACT_ATOMS: atom_id res chain seq x y z
N MET A 1 6.83 32.84 5.67
CA MET A 1 6.90 34.29 5.36
C MET A 1 8.19 34.94 5.87
N ARG A 2 8.62 36.07 5.29
CA ARG A 2 9.70 36.92 5.82
C ARG A 2 9.19 37.84 6.93
N LYS A 3 10.04 38.20 7.90
CA LYS A 3 9.70 39.17 8.95
C LYS A 3 9.23 40.51 8.39
N THR A 4 9.80 40.96 7.28
CA THR A 4 9.38 42.18 6.58
C THR A 4 7.93 42.11 6.08
N GLU A 5 7.48 40.95 5.57
CA GLU A 5 6.08 40.77 5.13
C GLU A 5 5.13 40.92 6.31
N ILE A 6 5.46 40.31 7.46
CA ILE A 6 4.67 40.41 8.69
C ILE A 6 4.59 41.88 9.19
N ARG A 7 5.73 42.58 9.22
CA ARG A 7 5.79 44.00 9.61
C ARG A 7 4.96 44.89 8.69
N VAL A 8 5.08 44.70 7.37
CA VAL A 8 4.28 45.43 6.38
C VAL A 8 2.79 45.16 6.57
N PHE A 9 2.39 43.89 6.73
CA PHE A 9 0.99 43.54 6.90
C PHE A 9 0.38 44.17 8.17
N ARG A 10 1.11 44.16 9.29
CA ARG A 10 0.69 44.82 10.53
C ARG A 10 0.52 46.33 10.36
N GLU A 11 1.42 46.96 9.61
CA GLU A 11 1.39 48.41 9.38
C GLU A 11 0.18 48.84 8.55
N LEU A 12 -0.32 48.01 7.63
CA LEU A 12 -1.50 48.35 6.81
C LEU A 12 -2.75 48.68 7.66
N GLY A 13 -2.96 47.98 8.77
CA GLY A 13 -4.13 48.22 9.63
C GLY A 13 -5.47 48.05 8.88
N SER A 14 -6.49 48.84 9.25
CA SER A 14 -7.85 48.74 8.68
C SER A 14 -8.06 49.51 7.37
N GLY A 15 -7.13 50.38 6.97
CA GLY A 15 -7.26 51.24 5.79
C GLY A 15 -6.03 51.15 4.89
N GLY A 16 -6.22 51.22 3.57
CA GLY A 16 -5.10 51.14 2.63
C GLY A 16 -4.05 52.23 2.86
N LYS A 17 -2.76 51.88 2.72
CA LYS A 17 -1.63 52.81 2.88
C LYS A 17 -0.77 52.87 1.64
N ILE A 18 -0.18 54.04 1.38
CA ILE A 18 0.76 54.23 0.27
C ILE A 18 2.11 53.58 0.64
N ILE A 19 2.75 52.89 -0.31
CA ILE A 19 4.03 52.19 -0.10
C ILE A 19 5.12 53.15 0.43
N SER A 20 5.13 54.41 0.00
CA SER A 20 6.08 55.43 0.50
C SER A 20 5.90 55.72 1.99
N ASP A 21 4.66 55.69 2.48
CA ASP A 21 4.34 56.01 3.87
C ASP A 21 4.72 54.84 4.77
N ILE A 22 4.41 53.61 4.32
CA ILE A 22 4.86 52.37 4.99
C ILE A 22 6.40 52.34 5.08
N SER A 23 7.10 52.74 4.02
CA SER A 23 8.57 52.83 3.99
C SER A 23 9.11 53.82 5.02
N ARG A 24 8.44 54.96 5.20
CA ARG A 24 8.81 55.97 6.21
C ARG A 24 8.56 55.48 7.63
N VAL A 25 7.41 54.86 7.90
CA VAL A 25 7.04 54.37 9.24
C VAL A 25 7.93 53.20 9.67
N LEU A 26 8.20 52.26 8.76
CA LEU A 26 9.00 51.07 9.10
C LEU A 26 10.51 51.31 9.01
N SER A 27 10.95 52.49 8.56
CA SER A 27 12.36 52.83 8.27
C SER A 27 13.04 51.79 7.37
N LEU A 28 12.33 51.34 6.33
CA LEU A 28 12.82 50.36 5.35
C LEU A 28 12.74 50.93 3.94
N GLY A 29 13.69 50.56 3.08
CA GLY A 29 13.72 51.04 1.69
C GLY A 29 12.46 50.65 0.91
N LYS A 30 11.99 51.56 0.04
CA LYS A 30 10.84 51.35 -0.85
C LYS A 30 10.91 50.04 -1.66
N PRO A 31 12.08 49.61 -2.20
CA PRO A 31 12.18 48.31 -2.89
C PRO A 31 11.85 47.12 -1.99
N SER A 32 12.28 47.16 -0.72
CA SER A 32 12.02 46.10 0.26
C SER A 32 10.54 46.02 0.64
N ILE A 33 9.88 47.17 0.82
CA ILE A 33 8.43 47.22 1.06
C ILE A 33 7.67 46.72 -0.18
N SER A 34 8.02 47.19 -1.37
CA SER A 34 7.40 46.74 -2.62
C SER A 34 7.51 45.23 -2.81
N LYS A 35 8.70 44.66 -2.54
CA LYS A 35 8.92 43.21 -2.57
C LYS A 35 8.06 42.47 -1.54
N ALA A 36 7.93 43.00 -0.32
CA ALA A 36 7.07 42.41 0.71
C ALA A 36 5.58 42.46 0.33
N VAL A 37 5.10 43.58 -0.20
CA VAL A 37 3.72 43.73 -0.68
C VAL A 37 3.45 42.79 -1.86
N ASN A 38 4.39 42.61 -2.80
CA ASN A 38 4.26 41.64 -3.89
C ASN A 38 4.12 40.21 -3.38
N LEU A 39 4.86 39.83 -2.34
CA LEU A 39 4.77 38.50 -1.73
C LEU A 39 3.45 38.30 -0.98
N LEU A 40 2.98 39.33 -0.25
CA LEU A 40 1.68 39.31 0.42
C LEU A 40 0.51 39.23 -0.57
N GLU A 41 0.63 39.89 -1.73
CA GLU A 41 -0.40 39.84 -2.78
C GLU A 41 -0.49 38.45 -3.40
N LYS A 42 0.66 37.82 -3.69
CA LYS A 42 0.69 36.41 -4.15
C LYS A 42 0.04 35.44 -3.17
N LYS A 43 0.03 35.77 -1.88
CA LYS A 43 -0.61 35.00 -0.80
C LYS A 43 -2.09 35.34 -0.60
N ASN A 44 -2.67 36.22 -1.43
CA ASN A 44 -4.03 36.75 -1.30
C ASN A 44 -4.30 37.43 0.05
N LEU A 45 -3.28 38.05 0.67
CA LEU A 45 -3.43 38.77 1.94
C LEU A 45 -3.61 40.27 1.74
N VAL A 46 -3.13 40.81 0.62
CA VAL A 46 -3.25 42.23 0.29
C VAL A 46 -3.53 42.39 -1.20
N LYS A 47 -4.14 43.49 -1.59
CA LYS A 47 -4.23 43.94 -2.98
C LYS A 47 -3.50 45.25 -3.15
N LYS A 48 -2.88 45.42 -4.33
CA LYS A 48 -2.27 46.68 -4.73
C LYS A 48 -3.21 47.49 -5.61
N THR A 49 -3.21 48.80 -5.41
CA THR A 49 -3.91 49.74 -6.27
C THR A 49 -2.94 50.83 -6.69
N ARG A 50 -2.92 51.16 -7.98
CA ARG A 50 -2.10 52.24 -8.53
C ARG A 50 -2.97 53.43 -8.87
N LYS A 51 -2.62 54.60 -8.33
CA LYS A 51 -3.21 55.90 -8.72
C LYS A 51 -2.07 56.84 -9.10
N GLY A 52 -1.87 57.05 -10.39
CA GLY A 52 -0.75 57.83 -10.94
C GLY A 52 0.62 57.25 -10.57
N LYS A 53 1.47 58.07 -9.94
CA LYS A 53 2.82 57.65 -9.47
C LYS A 53 2.80 56.91 -8.12
N ASN A 54 1.66 56.88 -7.43
CA ASN A 54 1.54 56.26 -6.11
C ASN A 54 0.96 54.85 -6.22
N VAL A 55 1.57 53.92 -5.49
CA VAL A 55 1.09 52.56 -5.29
C VAL A 55 0.67 52.42 -3.83
N SER A 56 -0.59 52.07 -3.60
CA SER A 56 -1.12 51.74 -2.28
C SER A 56 -1.33 50.24 -2.16
N ALA A 57 -1.28 49.74 -0.94
CA ALA A 57 -1.65 48.38 -0.58
C ALA A 57 -2.76 48.43 0.48
N GLU A 58 -3.71 47.51 0.38
CA GLU A 58 -4.78 47.34 1.35
C GLU A 58 -5.01 45.86 1.62
N MET A 59 -5.49 45.53 2.83
CA MET A 59 -5.82 44.15 3.18
C MET A 59 -6.95 43.62 2.29
N GLU A 60 -6.84 42.36 1.90
CA GLU A 60 -7.89 41.71 1.13
C GLU A 60 -9.12 41.39 1.98
N LYS A 61 -10.29 41.38 1.33
CA LYS A 61 -11.58 41.06 1.98
C LYS A 61 -11.96 39.59 1.76
N ASN A 62 -11.05 38.67 2.08
CA ASN A 62 -11.28 37.23 1.98
C ASN A 62 -11.10 36.53 3.34
N PRO A 63 -11.66 35.31 3.52
CA PRO A 63 -11.59 34.59 4.79
C PRO A 63 -10.16 34.37 5.30
N LYS A 64 -9.22 34.06 4.40
CA LYS A 64 -7.80 33.85 4.74
C LYS A 64 -7.16 35.09 5.35
N CYS A 65 -7.36 36.26 4.75
CA CYS A 65 -6.82 37.52 5.25
C CYS A 65 -7.44 37.92 6.59
N LEU A 66 -8.75 37.70 6.78
CA LEU A 66 -9.44 37.95 8.05
C LEU A 66 -8.86 37.07 9.17
N LEU A 67 -8.66 35.78 8.90
CA LEU A 67 -8.10 34.83 9.86
C LEU A 67 -6.62 35.13 10.16
N PHE A 68 -5.82 35.41 9.13
CA PHE A 68 -4.43 35.82 9.30
C PHE A 68 -4.32 37.09 10.15
N ARG A 69 -5.16 38.09 9.90
CA ARG A 69 -5.24 39.31 10.70
C ARG A 69 -5.61 39.03 12.16
N LYS A 70 -6.54 38.11 12.41
CA LYS A 70 -6.90 37.69 13.78
C LYS A 70 -5.69 37.06 14.48
N LEU A 71 -5.03 36.09 13.84
CA LEU A 71 -3.87 35.40 14.41
C LEU A 71 -2.70 36.34 14.70
N VAL A 72 -2.37 37.24 13.76
CA VAL A 72 -1.27 38.22 13.93
C VAL A 72 -1.56 39.25 15.03
N LYS A 73 -2.83 39.43 15.42
CA LYS A 73 -3.22 40.27 16.57
C LYS A 73 -3.20 39.54 17.90
N GLU A 74 -3.62 38.28 17.91
CA GLU A 74 -3.76 37.47 19.13
C GLU A 74 -2.43 36.86 19.60
N TYR A 75 -1.52 36.56 18.67
CA TYR A 75 -0.29 35.84 18.96
C TYR A 75 0.93 36.50 18.32
N ASP A 76 2.13 36.10 18.76
CA ASP A 76 3.37 36.53 18.13
C ASP A 76 3.51 35.93 16.71
N PRO A 77 3.42 36.74 15.65
CA PRO A 77 3.47 36.24 14.28
C PRO A 77 4.86 35.71 13.88
N ASP A 78 5.93 36.13 14.55
CA ASP A 78 7.27 35.60 14.28
C ASP A 78 7.38 34.13 14.72
N LEU A 79 6.71 33.75 15.80
CA LEU A 79 6.66 32.37 16.28
C LEU A 79 5.72 31.47 15.47
N MET A 80 4.84 32.03 14.64
CA MET A 80 3.89 31.28 13.82
C MET A 80 4.23 31.20 12.33
N PHE A 81 4.71 32.31 11.72
CA PHE A 81 4.75 32.43 10.26
C PHE A 81 6.15 32.73 9.69
N SER A 82 7.13 33.05 10.54
CA SER A 82 8.46 33.41 10.06
C SER A 82 9.28 32.21 9.57
N GLY A 83 9.98 32.38 8.44
CA GLY A 83 10.79 31.32 7.84
C GLY A 83 9.96 30.13 7.38
N ASN A 84 10.39 28.92 7.76
CA ASN A 84 9.73 27.65 7.43
C ASN A 84 8.47 27.36 8.27
N ARG A 85 8.16 28.18 9.27
CA ARG A 85 7.01 27.94 10.17
C ARG A 85 5.67 27.93 9.44
N GLU A 86 5.52 28.76 8.41
CA GLU A 86 4.31 28.74 7.57
C GLU A 86 4.13 27.40 6.83
N ARG A 87 5.25 26.80 6.37
CA ARG A 87 5.25 25.48 5.73
C ARG A 87 5.09 24.33 6.73
N LEU A 88 5.41 24.56 8.00
CA LEU A 88 5.20 23.59 9.08
C LEU A 88 3.72 23.41 9.43
N LEU A 89 2.89 24.45 9.29
CA LEU A 89 1.50 24.40 9.75
C LEU A 89 0.66 23.28 9.11
N PRO A 90 0.71 23.05 7.78
CA PRO A 90 0.00 21.94 7.14
C PRO A 90 0.41 20.55 7.64
N GLU A 91 1.68 20.36 8.02
CA GLU A 91 2.18 19.08 8.54
C GLU A 91 1.57 18.72 9.90
N LEU A 92 1.04 19.72 10.62
CA LEU A 92 0.46 19.58 11.96
C LEU A 92 -1.06 19.46 11.95
N LEU A 93 -1.69 19.26 10.78
CA LEU A 93 -3.13 18.98 10.67
C LEU A 93 -3.53 17.63 11.28
N SER A 94 -2.58 16.70 11.38
CA SER A 94 -2.72 15.39 12.04
C SER A 94 -1.52 15.13 12.96
N PRO A 95 -1.67 14.29 14.02
CA PRO A 95 -0.55 13.98 14.93
C PRO A 95 0.67 13.39 14.21
N VAL A 96 1.80 14.09 14.25
CA VAL A 96 3.02 13.75 13.50
C VAL A 96 4.28 13.82 14.36
N ARG A 97 5.28 12.98 14.08
CA ARG A 97 6.57 12.98 14.79
C ARG A 97 7.54 14.03 14.22
N VAL A 98 8.47 14.46 15.07
CA VAL A 98 9.49 15.46 14.69
C VAL A 98 10.38 15.00 13.54
N SER A 99 10.77 13.72 13.51
CA SER A 99 11.59 13.14 12.45
C SER A 99 10.89 13.22 11.09
N GLU A 100 9.58 12.91 11.05
CA GLU A 100 8.77 12.94 9.83
C GLU A 100 8.60 14.36 9.29
N ILE A 101 8.36 15.34 10.18
CA ILE A 101 8.30 16.76 9.79
C ILE A 101 9.65 17.23 9.24
N ALA A 102 10.74 16.90 9.92
CA ALA A 102 12.08 17.33 9.56
C ALA A 102 12.46 16.81 8.16
N GLU A 103 12.15 15.55 7.88
CA GLU A 103 12.33 14.92 6.58
C GLU A 103 11.49 15.63 5.49
N ARG A 104 10.18 15.81 5.69
CA ARG A 104 9.29 16.43 4.70
C ARG A 104 9.65 17.88 4.38
N LEU A 105 10.09 18.63 5.38
CA LEU A 105 10.47 20.04 5.21
C LEU A 105 11.94 20.21 4.77
N GLY A 106 12.74 19.14 4.73
CA GLY A 106 14.15 19.20 4.38
C GLY A 106 14.99 20.02 5.37
N ILE A 107 14.72 19.89 6.67
CA ILE A 107 15.39 20.64 7.74
C ILE A 107 15.84 19.73 8.87
N SER A 108 16.70 20.23 9.76
CA SER A 108 17.12 19.44 10.94
C SER A 108 15.99 19.24 11.96
N GLU A 109 16.00 18.12 12.68
CA GLU A 109 15.11 17.91 13.83
C GLU A 109 15.24 19.03 14.87
N LYS A 110 16.46 19.56 15.08
CA LYS A 110 16.70 20.69 15.99
C LYS A 110 15.91 21.95 15.59
N GLU A 111 15.93 22.30 14.30
CA GLU A 111 15.14 23.44 13.81
C GLU A 111 13.64 23.15 13.89
N THR A 112 13.24 21.90 13.64
CA THR A 112 11.85 21.45 13.80
C THR A 112 11.37 21.61 15.25
N TYR A 113 12.13 21.11 16.23
CA TYR A 113 11.84 21.31 17.66
C TYR A 113 11.74 22.78 18.02
N LYS A 114 12.64 23.63 17.50
CA LYS A 114 12.61 25.08 17.74
C LYS A 114 11.31 25.72 17.24
N MET A 115 10.82 25.31 16.07
CA MET A 115 9.55 25.81 15.55
C MET A 115 8.35 25.29 16.36
N LEU A 116 8.32 24.00 16.67
CA LEU A 116 7.26 23.40 17.49
C LEU A 116 7.19 24.00 18.89
N ASN A 117 8.34 24.23 19.53
CA ASN A 117 8.39 24.87 20.84
C ASN A 117 7.84 26.30 20.80
N GLY A 118 8.01 27.02 19.70
CA GLY A 118 7.41 28.35 19.53
C GLY A 118 5.88 28.31 19.46
N LEU A 119 5.30 27.35 18.73
CA LEU A 119 3.85 27.16 18.69
C LEU A 119 3.31 26.62 20.04
N LYS A 120 4.07 25.75 20.70
CA LYS A 120 3.76 25.23 22.04
C LYS A 120 3.76 26.32 23.09
N SER A 121 4.72 27.26 23.07
CA SER A 121 4.74 28.40 24.00
C SER A 121 3.57 29.35 23.81
N LEU A 122 2.92 29.34 22.64
CA LEU A 122 1.69 30.08 22.36
C LEU A 122 0.42 29.31 22.77
N GLY A 123 0.53 28.06 23.25
CA GLY A 123 -0.61 27.22 23.60
C GLY A 123 -1.40 26.70 22.39
N LEU A 124 -0.78 26.66 21.21
CA LEU A 124 -1.43 26.31 19.93
C LEU A 124 -1.21 24.86 19.49
N LEU A 125 -0.44 24.08 20.24
CA LEU A 125 -0.17 22.66 19.96
C LEU A 125 -0.67 21.75 21.06
N GLU A 126 -1.08 20.56 20.65
CA GLU A 126 -1.27 19.39 21.51
C GLU A 126 -0.11 18.40 21.30
N THR A 127 0.15 17.56 22.29
CA THR A 127 1.21 16.56 22.23
C THR A 127 0.78 15.29 22.94
N GLU A 128 0.79 14.18 22.22
CA GLU A 128 0.50 12.83 22.73
C GLU A 128 1.50 11.85 22.09
N ASP A 129 2.11 10.96 22.86
CA ASP A 129 3.08 9.95 22.36
C ASP A 129 4.19 10.50 21.46
N LYS A 130 4.73 11.68 21.82
CA LYS A 130 5.77 12.41 21.05
C LYS A 130 5.33 12.81 19.63
N LYS A 131 4.01 12.80 19.37
CA LYS A 131 3.39 13.36 18.17
C LYS A 131 2.84 14.74 18.49
N TYR A 132 2.88 15.63 17.50
CA TYR A 132 2.43 17.02 17.61
C TYR A 132 1.31 17.27 16.59
N CYS A 133 0.31 18.04 16.99
CA CYS A 133 -0.73 18.57 16.09
C CYS A 133 -1.18 19.95 16.57
N ILE A 134 -1.81 20.72 15.68
CA ILE A 134 -2.44 21.99 16.04
C ILE A 134 -3.69 21.72 16.88
N LYS A 135 -3.84 22.47 17.97
CA LYS A 135 -4.99 22.37 18.87
C LYS A 135 -6.33 22.51 18.11
N PRO A 136 -7.27 21.57 18.26
CA PRO A 136 -8.61 21.66 17.68
C PRO A 136 -9.34 22.95 18.04
N GLY A 137 -10.12 23.49 17.10
CA GLY A 137 -10.91 24.72 17.29
C GLY A 137 -10.09 26.02 17.37
N SER A 138 -8.75 25.96 17.27
CA SER A 138 -7.93 27.17 17.17
C SER A 138 -8.03 27.80 15.78
N GLY A 139 -7.99 29.13 15.69
CA GLY A 139 -7.95 29.82 14.39
C GLY A 139 -6.70 29.45 13.55
N LEU A 140 -5.64 28.95 14.20
CA LEU A 140 -4.45 28.46 13.50
C LEU A 140 -4.76 27.19 12.70
N LEU A 141 -5.63 26.31 13.22
CA LEU A 141 -6.02 25.08 12.52
C LEU A 141 -6.73 25.39 11.20
N ASP A 142 -7.68 26.32 11.21
CA ASP A 142 -8.41 26.72 10.00
C ASP A 142 -7.48 27.40 8.99
N TYR A 143 -6.52 28.20 9.47
CA TYR A 143 -5.51 28.82 8.61
C TYR A 143 -4.56 27.78 8.01
N ALA A 144 -4.16 26.78 8.80
CA ALA A 144 -3.32 25.68 8.35
C ALA A 144 -4.02 24.82 7.28
N LYS A 145 -5.34 24.60 7.40
CA LYS A 145 -6.15 23.93 6.37
C LYS A 145 -6.15 24.72 5.06
N MET A 146 -6.38 26.04 5.13
CA MET A 146 -6.31 26.92 3.95
C MET A 146 -4.92 26.90 3.29
N LEU A 147 -3.85 26.91 4.09
CA LEU A 147 -2.48 26.78 3.57
C LEU A 147 -2.23 25.42 2.91
N ALA A 148 -2.73 24.34 3.52
CA ALA A 148 -2.61 23.01 2.96
C ALA A 148 -3.28 22.94 1.57
N ASP A 149 -4.48 23.52 1.43
CA ASP A 149 -5.18 23.58 0.15
C ASP A 149 -4.42 24.44 -0.86
N GLU A 150 -3.92 25.62 -0.47
CA GLU A 150 -3.12 26.49 -1.36
C GLU A 150 -1.84 25.81 -1.85
N PHE A 151 -1.08 25.18 -0.95
CA PHE A 151 0.12 24.44 -1.33
C PHE A 151 -0.20 23.22 -2.19
N ARG A 152 -1.36 22.59 -1.98
CA ARG A 152 -1.82 21.49 -2.83
C ARG A 152 -2.06 21.97 -4.26
N GLN A 153 -2.68 23.15 -4.45
CA GLN A 153 -2.97 23.75 -5.76
C GLN A 153 -1.77 24.49 -6.40
N GLU A 154 -0.66 24.69 -5.68
CA GLU A 154 0.49 25.47 -6.18
C GLU A 154 1.10 24.84 -7.45
N GLY A 155 1.12 25.60 -8.55
CA GLY A 155 1.65 25.16 -9.84
C GLY A 155 0.68 24.35 -10.69
N VAL A 156 -0.61 24.33 -10.33
CA VAL A 156 -1.69 23.66 -11.06
C VAL A 156 -2.65 24.70 -11.65
N GLU A 157 -3.29 24.37 -12.77
CA GLU A 157 -4.23 25.23 -13.47
C GLU A 157 -5.42 25.59 -12.57
N ALA A 158 -5.84 26.85 -12.58
CA ALA A 158 -6.86 27.38 -11.66
C ALA A 158 -8.24 26.71 -11.77
N CYS A 159 -8.52 26.07 -12.91
CA CYS A 159 -9.75 25.30 -13.13
C CYS A 159 -9.69 23.86 -12.59
N SER A 160 -8.55 23.42 -12.06
CA SER A 160 -8.38 22.09 -11.50
C SER A 160 -8.48 22.09 -9.99
N GLU A 161 -8.96 20.98 -9.44
CA GLU A 161 -8.93 20.66 -8.02
C GLU A 161 -7.95 19.49 -7.79
N VAL A 162 -6.81 19.75 -7.15
CA VAL A 162 -5.89 18.67 -6.74
C VAL A 162 -6.48 17.84 -5.61
N VAL A 163 -6.54 16.53 -5.84
CA VAL A 163 -7.02 15.51 -4.88
C VAL A 163 -5.87 14.88 -4.12
N TRP A 164 -4.71 14.70 -4.77
CA TRP A 164 -3.53 14.11 -4.14
C TRP A 164 -2.23 14.67 -4.75
N ARG A 165 -1.16 14.79 -3.94
CA ARG A 165 0.16 15.27 -4.36
C ARG A 165 1.29 14.70 -3.50
N LYS A 166 2.31 14.11 -4.11
CA LYS A 166 3.56 13.67 -3.45
C LYS A 166 4.67 13.51 -4.48
N GLY A 167 5.92 13.81 -4.13
CA GLY A 167 7.07 13.49 -4.98
C GLY A 167 7.09 14.12 -6.39
N GLY A 168 6.33 15.19 -6.63
CA GLY A 168 6.16 15.79 -7.96
C GLY A 168 5.01 15.20 -8.78
N GLU A 169 4.36 14.15 -8.27
CA GLU A 169 3.16 13.56 -8.84
C GLU A 169 1.91 14.25 -8.30
N ILE A 170 0.89 14.39 -9.15
CA ILE A 170 -0.36 15.09 -8.83
C ILE A 170 -1.52 14.31 -9.44
N LEU A 171 -2.54 14.03 -8.62
CA LEU A 171 -3.87 13.63 -9.08
C LEU A 171 -4.80 14.83 -8.91
N LYS A 172 -5.43 15.26 -10.01
CA LYS A 172 -6.36 16.39 -10.02
C LYS A 172 -7.60 16.06 -10.82
N LYS A 173 -8.70 16.75 -10.53
CA LYS A 173 -9.91 16.72 -11.36
C LYS A 173 -10.20 18.10 -11.92
N ALA A 174 -10.80 18.16 -13.10
CA ALA A 174 -11.12 19.41 -13.78
C ALA A 174 -12.46 19.29 -14.52
N PRO A 175 -13.20 20.40 -14.70
CA PRO A 175 -14.39 20.41 -15.54
C PRO A 175 -14.10 19.95 -16.97
N ASN A 176 -15.09 19.30 -17.60
CA ASN A 176 -15.01 18.92 -19.00
C ASN A 176 -14.83 20.17 -19.88
N GLY A 177 -13.88 20.12 -20.83
CA GLY A 177 -13.53 21.23 -21.72
C GLY A 177 -12.43 22.18 -21.22
N CYS A 178 -11.96 22.04 -19.99
CA CYS A 178 -10.78 22.76 -19.53
C CYS A 178 -9.48 22.18 -20.12
N ASP A 179 -8.59 23.08 -20.56
CA ASP A 179 -7.23 22.73 -20.94
C ASP A 179 -6.38 22.53 -19.68
N VAL A 180 -5.90 21.31 -19.48
CA VAL A 180 -5.18 20.89 -18.28
C VAL A 180 -4.06 19.94 -18.68
N SER A 181 -2.89 20.14 -18.10
CA SER A 181 -1.70 19.31 -18.34
C SER A 181 -1.80 17.96 -17.63
N GLY A 182 -1.33 16.90 -18.29
CA GLY A 182 -1.25 15.55 -17.74
C GLY A 182 -1.92 14.49 -18.63
N THR A 183 -2.08 13.29 -18.10
CA THR A 183 -2.74 12.17 -18.77
C THR A 183 -4.05 11.85 -18.06
N GLU A 184 -5.09 11.49 -18.81
CA GLU A 184 -6.35 11.00 -18.22
C GLU A 184 -6.11 9.71 -17.43
N THR A 185 -6.77 9.61 -16.29
CA THR A 185 -6.66 8.46 -15.38
C THR A 185 -7.99 8.17 -14.70
N ALA A 186 -8.01 7.20 -13.79
CA ALA A 186 -9.20 6.81 -13.04
C ALA A 186 -10.43 6.68 -13.96
N PHE A 187 -11.60 7.18 -13.53
CA PHE A 187 -12.85 7.08 -14.28
C PHE A 187 -12.79 7.68 -15.70
N SER A 188 -11.89 8.64 -15.97
CA SER A 188 -11.73 9.21 -17.31
C SER A 188 -11.00 8.28 -18.27
N ALA A 189 -10.17 7.37 -17.77
CA ALA A 189 -9.49 6.39 -18.61
C ALA A 189 -10.31 5.09 -18.81
N PHE A 190 -11.42 4.90 -18.11
CA PHE A 190 -12.14 3.61 -18.06
C PHE A 190 -12.67 3.13 -19.43
N SER A 191 -13.18 4.04 -20.27
CA SER A 191 -13.66 3.69 -21.62
C SER A 191 -12.55 3.03 -22.46
N GLY A 192 -11.31 3.52 -22.37
CA GLY A 192 -10.14 2.91 -23.05
C GLY A 192 -9.80 1.49 -22.58
N HIS A 193 -10.43 1.02 -21.50
CA HIS A 193 -10.25 -0.30 -20.90
C HIS A 193 -11.58 -1.09 -20.83
N GLY A 194 -12.52 -0.76 -21.73
CA GLY A 194 -13.76 -1.51 -21.90
C GLY A 194 -14.83 -1.24 -20.87
N ILE A 195 -14.77 -0.13 -20.12
CA ILE A 195 -15.84 0.30 -19.20
C ILE A 195 -16.35 1.64 -19.67
N GLU A 196 -17.42 1.61 -20.46
CA GLU A 196 -18.01 2.81 -21.06
C GLU A 196 -18.75 3.65 -20.03
N ILE A 197 -18.15 4.79 -19.66
CA ILE A 197 -18.75 5.77 -18.75
C ILE A 197 -18.44 7.19 -19.20
N THR A 198 -19.30 8.13 -18.83
CA THR A 198 -19.05 9.57 -19.04
C THR A 198 -18.90 10.24 -17.68
N PRO A 199 -17.67 10.43 -17.18
CA PRO A 199 -17.49 11.07 -15.88
C PRO A 199 -17.87 12.55 -15.96
N LYS A 200 -18.41 13.08 -14.85
CA LYS A 200 -18.83 14.48 -14.73
C LYS A 200 -17.65 15.46 -14.80
N GLU A 201 -16.49 15.01 -14.34
CA GLU A 201 -15.23 15.74 -14.33
C GLU A 201 -14.14 14.86 -14.95
N ARG A 202 -13.13 15.49 -15.55
CA ARG A 202 -11.93 14.81 -16.03
C ARG A 202 -11.01 14.52 -14.86
N HIS A 203 -10.48 13.31 -14.76
CA HIS A 203 -9.50 12.90 -13.77
C HIS A 203 -8.13 12.80 -14.44
N ILE A 204 -7.15 13.51 -13.92
CA ILE A 204 -5.86 13.72 -14.57
C ILE A 204 -4.73 13.37 -13.59
N TYR A 205 -3.72 12.67 -14.12
CA TYR A 205 -2.44 12.45 -13.46
C TYR A 205 -1.34 13.30 -14.12
N GLN A 206 -0.46 13.86 -13.30
CA GLN A 206 0.71 14.63 -13.74
C GLN A 206 1.95 14.11 -12.99
N PRO A 207 3.11 13.94 -13.64
CA PRO A 207 3.46 14.34 -15.02
C PRO A 207 2.76 13.48 -16.09
N GLY A 208 2.50 14.08 -17.25
CA GLY A 208 1.90 13.37 -18.38
C GLY A 208 2.80 12.23 -18.86
N ARG A 209 2.30 10.99 -18.79
CA ARG A 209 2.93 9.75 -19.28
C ARG A 209 1.88 8.67 -19.51
N ASN A 210 2.30 7.54 -20.09
CA ASN A 210 1.44 6.35 -20.17
C ASN A 210 1.28 5.73 -18.78
N LEU A 211 0.04 5.31 -18.49
CA LEU A 211 -0.34 4.67 -17.23
C LEU A 211 -0.73 3.22 -17.49
N SER A 212 -0.32 2.34 -16.60
CA SER A 212 -0.75 0.95 -16.56
C SER A 212 -2.20 0.83 -16.06
N PRO A 213 -2.89 -0.27 -16.36
CA PRO A 213 -4.21 -0.55 -15.78
C PRO A 213 -4.18 -0.52 -14.24
N GLY A 214 -3.10 -1.01 -13.62
CA GLY A 214 -2.92 -0.99 -12.17
C GLY A 214 -2.92 0.44 -11.60
N GLU A 215 -2.21 1.37 -12.24
CA GLU A 215 -2.20 2.79 -11.83
C GLU A 215 -3.57 3.43 -12.00
N ILE A 216 -4.23 3.21 -13.15
CA ILE A 216 -5.58 3.73 -13.41
C ILE A 216 -6.57 3.22 -12.35
N PHE A 217 -6.48 1.93 -11.99
CA PHE A 217 -7.28 1.34 -10.93
C PHE A 217 -7.02 2.01 -9.58
N VAL A 218 -5.76 2.10 -9.14
CA VAL A 218 -5.42 2.71 -7.83
C VAL A 218 -5.82 4.19 -7.79
N HIS A 219 -5.58 4.95 -8.85
CA HIS A 219 -6.03 6.34 -8.92
C HIS A 219 -7.56 6.44 -8.81
N SER A 220 -8.33 5.49 -9.39
CA SER A 220 -9.78 5.48 -9.21
C SER A 220 -10.22 5.29 -7.76
N LEU A 221 -9.45 4.55 -6.95
CA LEU A 221 -9.71 4.41 -5.51
C LEU A 221 -9.49 5.72 -4.76
N VAL A 222 -8.49 6.51 -5.17
CA VAL A 222 -8.22 7.85 -4.60
C VAL A 222 -9.38 8.82 -4.91
N PHE A 223 -9.94 8.76 -6.11
CA PHE A 223 -11.04 9.63 -6.52
C PHE A 223 -12.42 9.15 -6.06
N ALA A 224 -12.59 7.89 -5.68
CA ALA A 224 -13.89 7.32 -5.34
C ALA A 224 -14.46 7.90 -4.04
N LYS A 225 -15.58 8.64 -4.15
CA LYS A 225 -16.26 9.25 -2.99
C LYS A 225 -17.56 8.53 -2.61
N THR A 226 -18.16 7.83 -3.56
CA THR A 226 -19.46 7.14 -3.39
C THR A 226 -19.34 5.62 -3.52
N MET A 227 -20.37 4.89 -3.08
CA MET A 227 -20.45 3.44 -3.30
C MET A 227 -20.49 3.07 -4.78
N GLN A 228 -21.10 3.93 -5.61
CA GLN A 228 -21.14 3.77 -7.06
C GLN A 228 -19.75 3.90 -7.68
N ASP A 229 -18.96 4.89 -7.27
CA ASP A 229 -17.58 5.07 -7.74
C ASP A 229 -16.74 3.84 -7.40
N ARG A 230 -16.83 3.36 -6.15
CA ARG A 230 -16.12 2.17 -5.69
C ARG A 230 -16.56 0.92 -6.46
N THR A 231 -17.85 0.77 -6.74
CA THR A 231 -18.38 -0.32 -7.57
C THR A 231 -17.74 -0.31 -8.96
N LEU A 232 -17.64 0.86 -9.61
CA LEU A 232 -16.98 0.99 -10.91
C LEU A 232 -15.49 0.65 -10.82
N SER A 233 -14.78 1.07 -9.77
CA SER A 233 -13.38 0.69 -9.55
C SER A 233 -13.20 -0.82 -9.41
N VAL A 234 -14.10 -1.50 -8.68
CA VAL A 234 -14.06 -2.97 -8.53
C VAL A 234 -14.36 -3.67 -9.86
N ILE A 235 -15.33 -3.17 -10.63
CA ILE A 235 -15.63 -3.70 -11.97
C ILE A 235 -14.41 -3.51 -12.90
N PHE A 236 -13.75 -2.36 -12.84
CA PHE A 236 -12.50 -2.09 -13.57
C PHE A 236 -11.39 -3.07 -13.22
N TYR A 237 -11.17 -3.29 -11.92
CA TYR A 237 -10.22 -4.27 -11.43
C TYR A 237 -10.51 -5.67 -12.01
N LEU A 238 -11.75 -6.15 -11.87
CA LEU A 238 -12.13 -7.48 -12.34
C LEU A 238 -12.00 -7.63 -13.86
N LYS A 239 -12.36 -6.60 -14.63
CA LYS A 239 -12.31 -6.63 -16.10
C LYS A 239 -10.88 -6.65 -16.64
N ASN A 240 -9.96 -5.96 -15.96
CA ASN A 240 -8.59 -5.77 -16.42
C ASN A 240 -7.57 -6.56 -15.59
N LYS A 241 -8.04 -7.51 -14.76
CA LYS A 241 -7.22 -8.24 -13.79
C LYS A 241 -6.03 -8.96 -14.41
N GLU A 242 -6.19 -9.53 -15.61
CA GLU A 242 -5.11 -10.28 -16.28
C GLU A 242 -3.89 -9.42 -16.61
N GLY A 243 -4.07 -8.11 -16.81
CA GLY A 243 -3.00 -7.15 -17.06
C GLY A 243 -2.43 -6.51 -15.79
N MET A 244 -2.83 -6.97 -14.60
CA MET A 244 -2.47 -6.37 -13.33
C MET A 244 -1.60 -7.30 -12.49
N ASP A 245 -0.59 -6.73 -11.83
CA ASP A 245 0.22 -7.42 -10.85
C ASP A 245 -0.20 -6.97 -9.44
N ILE A 246 -0.65 -7.91 -8.61
CA ILE A 246 -1.16 -7.61 -7.26
C ILE A 246 -0.10 -6.98 -6.37
N GLU A 247 1.17 -7.41 -6.45
CA GLU A 247 2.24 -6.86 -5.63
C GLU A 247 2.53 -5.41 -6.02
N LYS A 248 2.58 -5.13 -7.33
CA LYS A 248 2.66 -3.75 -7.83
C LYS A 248 1.46 -2.91 -7.40
N ILE A 249 0.24 -3.46 -7.43
CA ILE A 249 -0.95 -2.76 -6.94
C ILE A 249 -0.84 -2.45 -5.45
N LYS A 250 -0.39 -3.40 -4.61
CA LYS A 250 -0.20 -3.17 -3.17
C LYS A 250 0.76 -2.00 -2.92
N ASN A 251 1.88 -1.97 -3.63
CA ASN A 251 2.86 -0.88 -3.53
C ASN A 251 2.29 0.47 -3.98
N LEU A 252 1.52 0.49 -5.08
CA LEU A 252 0.80 1.69 -5.53
C LEU A 252 -0.22 2.13 -4.48
N CYS A 253 -1.03 1.23 -3.95
CA CYS A 253 -2.02 1.55 -2.92
C CYS A 253 -1.38 2.09 -1.64
N GLU A 254 -0.18 1.64 -1.27
CA GLU A 254 0.58 2.22 -0.16
C GLU A 254 1.09 3.62 -0.48
N HIS A 255 1.60 3.84 -1.69
CA HIS A 255 2.05 5.16 -2.15
C HIS A 255 0.92 6.20 -2.16
N PHE A 256 -0.27 5.80 -2.60
CA PHE A 256 -1.47 6.65 -2.71
C PHE A 256 -2.38 6.63 -1.47
N ASP A 257 -1.99 5.94 -0.40
CA ASP A 257 -2.73 5.85 0.87
C ASP A 257 -4.15 5.27 0.74
N VAL A 258 -4.30 4.24 -0.10
CA VAL A 258 -5.58 3.51 -0.35
C VAL A 258 -5.45 2.00 -0.12
N LYS A 259 -4.40 1.55 0.56
CA LYS A 259 -4.10 0.14 0.88
C LYS A 259 -5.25 -0.55 1.63
N ASP A 260 -5.84 0.12 2.62
CA ASP A 260 -6.94 -0.44 3.40
C ASP A 260 -8.22 -0.64 2.58
N VAL A 261 -8.50 0.26 1.63
CA VAL A 261 -9.63 0.17 0.69
C VAL A 261 -9.41 -1.01 -0.26
N PHE A 262 -8.18 -1.18 -0.76
CA PHE A 262 -7.85 -2.29 -1.64
C PHE A 262 -8.04 -3.66 -0.96
N PHE A 263 -7.60 -3.82 0.29
CA PHE A 263 -7.85 -5.06 1.03
C PHE A 263 -9.34 -5.30 1.31
N ASP A 264 -10.11 -4.24 1.57
CA ASP A 264 -11.57 -4.37 1.70
C ASP A 264 -12.22 -4.85 0.38
N ILE A 265 -11.71 -4.42 -0.78
CA ILE A 265 -12.14 -4.93 -2.09
C ILE A 265 -11.83 -6.42 -2.21
N LEU A 266 -10.61 -6.84 -1.87
CA LEU A 266 -10.22 -8.25 -1.94
C LEU A 266 -11.07 -9.14 -1.02
N ALA A 267 -11.37 -8.67 0.19
CA ALA A 267 -12.27 -9.34 1.13
C ALA A 267 -13.69 -9.45 0.56
N PHE A 268 -14.24 -8.35 0.02
CA PHE A 268 -15.56 -8.33 -0.61
C PHE A 268 -15.66 -9.33 -1.77
N LEU A 269 -14.67 -9.35 -2.66
CA LEU A 269 -14.63 -10.27 -3.81
C LEU A 269 -14.56 -11.74 -3.40
N ASP A 270 -13.93 -12.04 -2.26
CA ASP A 270 -13.93 -13.38 -1.68
C ASP A 270 -15.04 -13.62 -0.66
N GLY A 271 -15.96 -12.67 -0.48
CA GLY A 271 -17.17 -12.80 0.34
C GLY A 271 -16.87 -12.91 1.83
N HIS A 272 -15.73 -12.40 2.26
CA HIS A 272 -15.40 -12.19 3.66
C HIS A 272 -16.00 -10.87 4.16
N GLU A 273 -16.05 -10.73 5.48
CA GLU A 273 -16.44 -9.46 6.09
C GLU A 273 -15.40 -8.38 5.81
N THR A 274 -15.86 -7.22 5.37
CA THR A 274 -15.03 -6.04 5.12
C THR A 274 -14.95 -5.17 6.37
N LYS A 275 -13.82 -4.49 6.58
CA LYS A 275 -13.65 -3.54 7.71
C LYS A 275 -14.63 -2.37 7.58
N ASN A 276 -14.88 -1.90 6.37
CA ASN A 276 -15.85 -0.85 6.08
C ASN A 276 -16.99 -1.38 5.18
N ARG A 277 -18.05 -1.92 5.80
CA ARG A 277 -19.19 -2.53 5.07
C ARG A 277 -19.96 -1.55 4.20
N ASP A 278 -20.07 -0.29 4.64
CA ASP A 278 -20.81 0.77 3.93
C ASP A 278 -20.12 1.22 2.63
N MET A 279 -18.98 0.61 2.26
CA MET A 279 -18.27 0.92 1.03
C MET A 279 -18.84 0.21 -0.20
N PHE A 280 -19.48 -0.94 -0.01
CA PHE A 280 -19.88 -1.83 -1.11
C PHE A 280 -21.39 -1.97 -1.18
N LEU A 281 -21.89 -2.05 -2.41
CA LEU A 281 -23.29 -2.42 -2.63
C LEU A 281 -23.53 -3.86 -2.15
N PRO A 282 -24.79 -4.21 -1.81
CA PRO A 282 -25.18 -5.60 -1.67
C PRO A 282 -24.73 -6.44 -2.88
N THR A 283 -24.33 -7.69 -2.65
CA THR A 283 -23.73 -8.54 -3.68
C THR A 283 -24.60 -8.70 -4.92
N ASP A 284 -25.92 -8.75 -4.78
CA ASP A 284 -26.84 -8.88 -5.90
C ASP A 284 -26.90 -7.62 -6.77
N GLU A 285 -26.99 -6.43 -6.16
CA GLU A 285 -26.91 -5.15 -6.86
C GLU A 285 -25.54 -4.95 -7.55
N PHE A 286 -24.46 -5.35 -6.87
CA PHE A 286 -23.13 -5.35 -7.47
C PHE A 286 -23.09 -6.22 -8.72
N ASN A 287 -23.64 -7.44 -8.64
CA ASN A 287 -23.68 -8.37 -9.77
C ASN A 287 -24.52 -7.84 -10.93
N GLU A 288 -25.64 -7.17 -10.66
CA GLU A 288 -26.44 -6.49 -11.68
C GLU A 288 -25.64 -5.43 -12.43
N LYS A 289 -24.92 -4.56 -11.70
CA LYS A 289 -24.07 -3.54 -12.31
C LYS A 289 -22.88 -4.12 -13.06
N ALA A 290 -22.22 -5.13 -12.49
CA ALA A 290 -21.08 -5.78 -13.13
C ALA A 290 -21.47 -6.42 -14.48
N ARG A 291 -22.67 -6.99 -14.57
CA ARG A 291 -23.21 -7.57 -15.83
C ARG A 291 -23.37 -6.54 -16.95
N LEU A 292 -23.60 -5.26 -16.65
CA LEU A 292 -23.67 -4.21 -17.66
C LEU A 292 -22.34 -4.00 -18.40
N TYR A 293 -21.23 -4.44 -17.80
CA TYR A 293 -19.88 -4.33 -18.36
C TYR A 293 -19.27 -5.69 -18.70
N ASP A 294 -20.11 -6.74 -18.82
CA ASP A 294 -19.70 -8.13 -19.06
C ASP A 294 -18.78 -8.73 -17.99
N VAL A 295 -18.82 -8.19 -16.77
CA VAL A 295 -18.06 -8.69 -15.63
C VAL A 295 -18.94 -9.61 -14.78
N ARG A 296 -18.40 -10.77 -14.39
CA ARG A 296 -19.07 -11.73 -13.52
C ARG A 296 -18.13 -12.19 -12.42
N LEU A 297 -18.62 -12.21 -11.18
CA LEU A 297 -17.92 -12.85 -10.07
C LEU A 297 -17.86 -14.36 -10.29
N ARG A 298 -16.77 -14.97 -9.83
CA ARG A 298 -16.66 -16.44 -9.84
C ARG A 298 -17.69 -17.05 -8.90
N LYS A 299 -18.37 -18.08 -9.41
CA LYS A 299 -19.28 -18.90 -8.61
C LYS A 299 -18.48 -19.60 -7.51
N LYS A 300 -19.03 -19.60 -6.29
CA LYS A 300 -18.50 -20.35 -5.15
C LYS A 300 -19.34 -21.59 -4.92
N PHE A 301 -18.71 -22.62 -4.39
CA PHE A 301 -19.29 -23.94 -4.19
C PHE A 301 -19.18 -24.33 -2.71
N GLY A 302 -20.29 -24.86 -2.18
CA GLY A 302 -20.36 -25.40 -0.82
C GLY A 302 -19.84 -26.84 -0.72
N MET A 303 -19.86 -27.37 0.50
CA MET A 303 -19.34 -28.72 0.80
C MET A 303 -20.05 -29.84 0.03
N GLU A 304 -21.34 -29.68 -0.30
CA GLU A 304 -22.10 -30.66 -1.09
C GLU A 304 -21.43 -30.93 -2.45
N LYS A 305 -21.11 -29.86 -3.20
CA LYS A 305 -20.50 -30.00 -4.52
C LYS A 305 -19.09 -30.57 -4.46
N ILE A 306 -18.30 -30.17 -3.45
CA ILE A 306 -16.95 -30.70 -3.23
C ILE A 306 -17.03 -32.19 -2.88
N GLY A 307 -17.97 -32.58 -2.01
CA GLY A 307 -18.21 -33.96 -1.61
C GLY A 307 -18.63 -34.85 -2.78
N GLU A 308 -19.49 -34.35 -3.66
CA GLU A 308 -19.90 -35.02 -4.91
C GLU A 308 -18.67 -35.34 -5.78
N VAL A 309 -17.85 -34.31 -6.08
CA VAL A 309 -16.67 -34.46 -6.94
C VAL A 309 -15.63 -35.41 -6.34
N LEU A 310 -15.36 -35.31 -5.03
CA LEU A 310 -14.43 -36.22 -4.35
C LEU A 310 -14.95 -37.66 -4.31
N SER A 311 -16.26 -37.85 -4.15
CA SER A 311 -16.88 -39.18 -4.18
C SER A 311 -16.86 -39.80 -5.58
N GLU A 312 -17.02 -38.99 -6.63
CA GLU A 312 -16.82 -39.44 -8.01
C GLU A 312 -15.36 -39.85 -8.28
N LEU A 313 -14.40 -39.04 -7.83
CA LEU A 313 -12.98 -39.36 -7.93
C LEU A 313 -12.64 -40.68 -7.22
N GLY A 314 -13.09 -40.83 -5.97
CA GLY A 314 -12.84 -42.04 -5.18
C GLY A 314 -13.43 -43.31 -5.80
N ARG A 315 -14.56 -43.22 -6.52
CA ARG A 315 -15.16 -44.37 -7.23
C ARG A 315 -14.44 -44.75 -8.53
N ASN A 316 -13.73 -43.80 -9.15
CA ASN A 316 -13.09 -44.01 -10.46
C ASN A 316 -11.57 -44.27 -10.36
N LEU A 317 -10.95 -43.95 -9.22
CA LEU A 317 -9.57 -44.31 -8.93
C LEU A 317 -9.50 -45.76 -8.42
N LYS A 318 -9.04 -46.68 -9.29
CA LYS A 318 -8.99 -48.12 -8.99
C LYS A 318 -7.80 -48.51 -8.12
N ASP A 319 -6.64 -47.87 -8.32
CA ASP A 319 -5.43 -48.10 -7.53
C ASP A 319 -5.40 -47.21 -6.29
N PRO A 320 -4.66 -47.59 -5.22
CA PRO A 320 -4.36 -46.69 -4.11
C PRO A 320 -3.83 -45.35 -4.61
N PHE A 321 -4.49 -44.26 -4.24
CA PHE A 321 -4.17 -42.92 -4.74
C PHE A 321 -4.27 -41.88 -3.63
N ASP A 322 -3.18 -41.13 -3.43
CA ASP A 322 -3.06 -40.10 -2.41
C ASP A 322 -3.14 -38.71 -3.05
N ILE A 323 -3.98 -37.84 -2.47
CA ILE A 323 -3.97 -36.41 -2.75
C ILE A 323 -3.75 -35.62 -1.48
N TYR A 324 -3.11 -34.46 -1.60
CA TYR A 324 -2.98 -33.50 -0.50
C TYR A 324 -3.83 -32.27 -0.81
N LEU A 325 -4.84 -32.02 0.02
CA LEU A 325 -5.68 -30.84 -0.10
C LEU A 325 -5.01 -29.64 0.57
N ILE A 326 -4.95 -28.55 -0.17
CA ILE A 326 -4.55 -27.23 0.32
C ILE A 326 -5.70 -26.23 0.08
N GLY A 327 -5.47 -24.96 0.41
CA GLY A 327 -6.38 -23.88 0.05
C GLY A 327 -7.77 -23.97 0.69
N GLY A 328 -8.77 -23.39 0.02
CA GLY A 328 -10.12 -23.20 0.55
C GLY A 328 -10.86 -24.51 0.83
N GLY A 329 -10.69 -25.54 -0.02
CA GLY A 329 -11.33 -26.84 0.17
C GLY A 329 -10.93 -27.54 1.47
N ASN A 330 -9.65 -27.47 1.85
CA ASN A 330 -9.17 -27.98 3.13
C ASN A 330 -9.80 -27.22 4.31
N MET A 331 -9.83 -25.88 4.24
CA MET A 331 -10.46 -25.04 5.28
C MET A 331 -11.95 -25.35 5.45
N MET A 332 -12.68 -25.60 4.37
CA MET A 332 -14.09 -26.00 4.42
C MET A 332 -14.29 -27.34 5.13
N MET A 333 -13.44 -28.33 4.88
CA MET A 333 -13.49 -29.64 5.57
C MET A 333 -13.18 -29.57 7.06
N ARG A 334 -12.56 -28.46 7.50
CA ARG A 334 -12.29 -28.14 8.91
C ARG A 334 -13.34 -27.20 9.51
N GLY A 335 -14.38 -26.83 8.75
CA GLY A 335 -15.45 -25.93 9.21
C GLY A 335 -15.04 -24.46 9.32
N LEU A 336 -13.93 -24.06 8.69
CA LEU A 336 -13.39 -22.68 8.78
C LEU A 336 -13.88 -21.77 7.65
N LYS A 337 -14.51 -22.34 6.61
CA LYS A 337 -15.00 -21.63 5.42
C LYS A 337 -16.27 -22.31 4.92
N ASN A 338 -17.20 -21.53 4.37
CA ASN A 338 -18.50 -22.04 3.91
C ASN A 338 -18.54 -22.36 2.42
N ALA A 339 -17.72 -21.69 1.61
CA ALA A 339 -17.67 -21.91 0.17
C ALA A 339 -16.29 -21.55 -0.41
N THR A 340 -15.93 -22.19 -1.52
CA THR A 340 -14.67 -21.97 -2.26
C THR A 340 -14.92 -21.85 -3.76
N LYS A 341 -14.04 -21.16 -4.49
CA LYS A 341 -14.12 -21.02 -5.95
C LYS A 341 -13.63 -22.30 -6.67
N ASP A 342 -12.74 -23.04 -6.03
CA ASP A 342 -11.97 -24.14 -6.59
C ASP A 342 -11.47 -25.13 -5.51
N LEU A 343 -10.93 -26.26 -5.99
CA LEU A 343 -10.27 -27.26 -5.18
C LEU A 343 -8.77 -27.34 -5.54
N ASP A 344 -7.91 -27.00 -4.59
CA ASP A 344 -6.45 -27.08 -4.78
C ASP A 344 -5.92 -28.43 -4.27
N VAL A 345 -5.30 -29.21 -5.15
CA VAL A 345 -4.76 -30.53 -4.84
C VAL A 345 -3.29 -30.64 -5.23
N ILE A 346 -2.48 -31.26 -4.37
CA ILE A 346 -1.10 -31.63 -4.68
C ILE A 346 -1.03 -33.14 -4.85
N VAL A 347 -0.36 -33.58 -5.90
CA VAL A 347 0.07 -34.96 -6.12
C VAL A 347 1.58 -35.01 -6.23
N GLU A 348 2.20 -36.08 -5.75
CA GLU A 348 3.66 -36.12 -5.60
C GLU A 348 4.39 -36.27 -6.93
N LYS A 349 3.91 -37.19 -7.78
CA LYS A 349 4.60 -37.55 -9.02
C LYS A 349 3.84 -37.05 -10.24
N LYS A 350 4.59 -36.77 -11.32
CA LYS A 350 4.01 -36.46 -12.63
C LYS A 350 3.13 -37.59 -13.17
N GLU A 351 3.43 -38.83 -12.81
CA GLU A 351 2.60 -40.00 -13.16
C GLU A 351 1.24 -39.94 -12.47
N ASP A 352 1.21 -39.56 -11.19
CA ASP A 352 -0.02 -39.41 -10.43
C ASP A 352 -0.88 -38.28 -11.00
N PHE A 353 -0.25 -37.18 -11.41
CA PHE A 353 -0.93 -36.12 -12.16
C PHE A 353 -1.60 -36.66 -13.44
N ARG A 354 -0.88 -37.42 -14.26
CA ARG A 354 -1.46 -37.98 -15.50
C ARG A 354 -2.64 -38.92 -15.21
N LYS A 355 -2.54 -39.73 -14.16
CA LYS A 355 -3.62 -40.62 -13.70
C LYS A 355 -4.85 -39.81 -13.25
N LEU A 356 -4.65 -38.83 -12.37
CA LEU A 356 -5.73 -37.97 -11.87
C LEU A 356 -6.39 -37.16 -12.98
N ALA A 357 -5.61 -36.54 -13.86
CA ALA A 357 -6.11 -35.81 -15.02
C ALA A 357 -6.88 -36.73 -15.98
N GLY A 358 -6.44 -37.97 -16.18
CA GLY A 358 -7.15 -38.98 -16.97
C GLY A 358 -8.53 -39.32 -16.41
N VAL A 359 -8.62 -39.55 -15.10
CA VAL A 359 -9.90 -39.80 -14.42
C VAL A 359 -10.80 -38.57 -14.46
N LEU A 360 -10.26 -37.37 -14.23
CA LEU A 360 -11.03 -36.13 -14.34
C LEU A 360 -11.60 -35.95 -15.74
N ARG A 361 -10.84 -36.27 -16.80
CA ARG A 361 -11.35 -36.24 -18.18
C ARG A 361 -12.48 -37.23 -18.41
N SER A 362 -12.40 -38.45 -17.88
CA SER A 362 -13.51 -39.42 -17.97
C SER A 362 -14.75 -38.98 -17.19
N LEU A 363 -14.58 -38.13 -16.18
CA LEU A 363 -15.66 -37.48 -15.42
C LEU A 363 -16.18 -36.18 -16.08
N GLY A 364 -15.73 -35.87 -17.30
CA GLY A 364 -16.19 -34.72 -18.08
C GLY A 364 -15.49 -33.41 -17.77
N PHE A 365 -14.39 -33.41 -17.00
CA PHE A 365 -13.54 -32.24 -16.86
C PHE A 365 -12.71 -32.02 -18.12
N ARG A 366 -12.45 -30.76 -18.45
CA ARG A 366 -11.56 -30.35 -19.55
C ARG A 366 -10.37 -29.60 -19.00
N GLU A 367 -9.23 -29.79 -19.64
CA GLU A 367 -8.01 -29.08 -19.29
C GLU A 367 -8.07 -27.66 -19.89
N LYS A 368 -7.73 -26.65 -19.07
CA LYS A 368 -7.71 -25.26 -19.49
C LYS A 368 -6.28 -24.82 -19.80
N SER A 369 -6.08 -24.04 -20.86
CA SER A 369 -4.81 -23.37 -21.13
C SER A 369 -4.49 -22.36 -20.03
N MET A 370 -3.25 -22.39 -19.53
CA MET A 370 -2.77 -21.45 -18.52
C MET A 370 -2.54 -20.08 -19.15
N THR A 371 -3.14 -19.03 -18.60
CA THR A 371 -2.98 -17.63 -19.02
C THR A 371 -2.98 -16.70 -17.79
N GLY A 372 -2.23 -15.59 -17.83
CA GLY A 372 -2.26 -14.54 -16.80
C GLY A 372 -1.69 -14.94 -15.43
N GLU A 373 -2.33 -14.51 -14.33
CA GLU A 373 -1.92 -14.81 -12.94
C GLU A 373 -1.77 -16.32 -12.66
N TYR A 374 -2.44 -17.18 -13.43
CA TYR A 374 -2.36 -18.64 -13.29
C TYR A 374 -1.03 -19.21 -13.77
N GLU A 375 -0.35 -18.56 -14.72
CA GLU A 375 0.99 -18.94 -15.15
C GLU A 375 2.00 -18.78 -14.01
N LYS A 376 1.84 -17.72 -13.19
CA LYS A 376 2.70 -17.46 -12.01
C LYS A 376 2.56 -18.55 -10.94
N MET A 377 1.36 -19.11 -10.76
CA MET A 377 1.12 -20.20 -9.82
C MET A 377 1.74 -21.54 -10.27
N ASN A 378 1.95 -21.68 -11.58
CA ASN A 378 2.49 -22.88 -12.23
C ASN A 378 1.82 -24.18 -11.77
N PRO A 379 0.47 -24.28 -11.73
CA PRO A 379 -0.17 -25.57 -11.52
C PRO A 379 0.26 -26.51 -12.65
N SER A 380 0.44 -27.78 -12.33
CA SER A 380 0.77 -28.79 -13.35
C SER A 380 -0.39 -29.04 -14.31
N GLY A 381 -1.62 -28.74 -13.89
CA GLY A 381 -2.78 -28.64 -14.76
C GLY A 381 -3.99 -28.05 -14.06
N ILE A 382 -4.87 -27.41 -14.84
CA ILE A 382 -6.15 -26.86 -14.37
C ILE A 382 -7.28 -27.62 -15.06
N MET A 383 -8.16 -28.23 -14.27
CA MET A 383 -9.27 -29.05 -14.75
C MET A 383 -10.61 -28.38 -14.44
N GLU A 384 -11.45 -28.13 -15.45
CA GLU A 384 -12.74 -27.45 -15.30
C GLU A 384 -13.92 -28.33 -15.75
N ARG A 385 -15.01 -28.32 -14.97
CA ARG A 385 -16.32 -28.91 -15.32
C ARG A 385 -17.42 -27.90 -15.02
N GLY A 386 -17.91 -27.23 -16.06
CA GLY A 386 -18.77 -26.06 -15.90
C GLY A 386 -18.01 -24.91 -15.23
N ALA A 387 -18.56 -24.36 -14.15
CA ALA A 387 -17.87 -23.32 -13.36
C ALA A 387 -16.98 -23.87 -12.24
N PHE A 388 -16.99 -25.20 -11.99
CA PHE A 388 -16.17 -25.82 -10.94
C PHE A 388 -14.78 -26.14 -11.47
N ARG A 389 -13.75 -25.85 -10.67
CA ARG A 389 -12.34 -25.96 -11.04
C ARG A 389 -11.55 -26.75 -10.01
N ILE A 390 -10.60 -27.54 -10.50
CA ILE A 390 -9.59 -28.23 -9.69
C ILE A 390 -8.20 -27.81 -10.21
N ASP A 391 -7.39 -27.25 -9.33
CA ASP A 391 -6.01 -26.87 -9.61
C ASP A 391 -5.09 -27.98 -9.08
N ILE A 392 -4.32 -28.62 -9.96
CA ILE A 392 -3.46 -29.75 -9.63
C ILE A 392 -1.99 -29.33 -9.68
N PHE A 393 -1.27 -29.53 -8.57
CA PHE A 393 0.16 -29.20 -8.44
C PHE A 393 1.01 -30.48 -8.35
N THR A 394 2.17 -30.49 -9.00
CA THR A 394 3.19 -31.53 -8.84
C THR A 394 4.50 -30.95 -8.32
N GLY A 395 4.94 -31.44 -7.15
CA GLY A 395 6.21 -31.05 -6.54
C GLY A 395 6.25 -29.61 -5.98
N LEU A 396 6.18 -28.58 -6.83
CA LEU A 396 6.25 -27.16 -6.47
C LEU A 396 4.87 -26.52 -6.60
N VAL A 397 4.44 -25.80 -5.57
CA VAL A 397 3.15 -25.12 -5.46
C VAL A 397 3.39 -23.61 -5.47
N CYS A 398 2.57 -22.89 -6.22
CA CYS A 398 2.65 -21.42 -6.37
C CYS A 398 4.04 -20.92 -6.80
N ASN A 399 4.81 -21.75 -7.50
CA ASN A 399 6.21 -21.48 -7.82
C ASN A 399 7.05 -21.09 -6.59
N ALA A 400 6.74 -21.54 -5.38
CA ALA A 400 7.38 -21.01 -4.18
C ALA A 400 7.66 -22.05 -3.09
N LEU A 401 6.79 -23.04 -2.93
CA LEU A 401 6.89 -24.01 -1.83
C LEU A 401 6.73 -25.42 -2.36
N HIS A 402 7.52 -26.35 -1.83
CA HIS A 402 7.33 -27.77 -2.05
C HIS A 402 6.42 -28.38 -0.99
N LEU A 403 5.69 -29.44 -1.32
CA LEU A 403 5.11 -30.30 -0.30
C LEU A 403 6.22 -31.12 0.38
N SER A 404 6.73 -30.64 1.52
CA SER A 404 7.83 -31.30 2.23
C SER A 404 7.37 -32.54 2.97
N GLU A 405 8.29 -33.47 3.27
CA GLU A 405 7.99 -34.66 4.08
C GLU A 405 7.39 -34.30 5.44
N ASP A 406 7.83 -33.19 6.04
CA ASP A 406 7.31 -32.79 7.34
C ASP A 406 5.90 -32.18 7.24
N MET A 407 5.54 -31.51 6.13
CA MET A 407 4.14 -31.15 5.84
C MET A 407 3.26 -32.40 5.70
N LYS A 408 3.74 -33.44 5.01
CA LYS A 408 2.99 -34.71 4.86
C LYS A 408 2.75 -35.37 6.21
N LYS A 409 3.77 -35.51 7.05
CA LYS A 409 3.66 -36.09 8.40
C LYS A 409 2.68 -35.35 9.31
N ARG A 410 2.54 -34.04 9.13
CA ARG A 410 1.59 -33.19 9.88
C ARG A 410 0.17 -33.24 9.31
N SER A 411 -0.03 -33.83 8.14
CA SER A 411 -1.34 -33.86 7.48
C SER A 411 -2.29 -34.86 8.14
N GLU A 412 -3.57 -34.53 8.16
CA GLU A 412 -4.64 -35.40 8.65
C GLU A 412 -5.17 -36.23 7.47
N SER A 413 -5.00 -37.55 7.51
CA SER A 413 -5.43 -38.45 6.44
C SER A 413 -6.88 -38.89 6.63
N ARG A 414 -7.67 -38.85 5.56
CA ARG A 414 -9.03 -39.40 5.46
C ARG A 414 -9.08 -40.37 4.30
N LYS A 415 -9.42 -41.63 4.57
CA LYS A 415 -9.46 -42.69 3.56
C LYS A 415 -10.89 -43.01 3.16
N THR A 416 -11.14 -43.09 1.86
CA THR A 416 -12.41 -43.55 1.27
C THR A 416 -12.09 -44.58 0.18
N GLY A 417 -12.25 -45.88 0.49
CA GLY A 417 -11.87 -46.95 -0.42
C GLY A 417 -10.36 -46.95 -0.70
N ASN A 418 -9.97 -46.93 -1.99
CA ASN A 418 -8.57 -46.84 -2.44
C ASN A 418 -8.06 -45.39 -2.51
N PHE A 419 -8.91 -44.41 -2.22
CA PHE A 419 -8.56 -43.00 -2.27
C PHE A 419 -8.25 -42.47 -0.88
N SER A 420 -7.05 -41.91 -0.71
CA SER A 420 -6.59 -41.28 0.51
C SER A 420 -6.45 -39.77 0.28
N MET A 421 -7.09 -39.01 1.15
CA MET A 421 -7.08 -37.56 1.09
C MET A 421 -6.42 -37.00 2.34
N HIS A 422 -5.34 -36.26 2.16
CA HIS A 422 -4.53 -35.70 3.24
C HIS A 422 -4.82 -34.22 3.37
N LEU A 423 -5.42 -33.83 4.49
CA LEU A 423 -5.63 -32.43 4.84
C LEU A 423 -4.34 -31.88 5.43
N VAL A 424 -3.61 -31.10 4.62
CA VAL A 424 -2.43 -30.34 5.05
C VAL A 424 -2.77 -29.50 6.30
N SER A 425 -1.79 -29.35 7.20
CA SER A 425 -1.99 -28.67 8.49
C SER A 425 -2.33 -27.18 8.29
N LEU A 426 -3.08 -26.59 9.24
CA LEU A 426 -3.45 -25.18 9.15
C LEU A 426 -2.24 -24.24 9.06
N GLY A 427 -1.14 -24.54 9.78
CA GLY A 427 0.08 -23.74 9.71
C GLY A 427 0.76 -23.79 8.34
N ASP A 428 0.65 -24.92 7.65
CA ASP A 428 1.19 -25.08 6.29
C ASP A 428 0.27 -24.42 5.24
N ILE A 429 -1.05 -24.47 5.41
CA ILE A 429 -2.01 -23.71 4.59
C ILE A 429 -1.76 -22.20 4.73
N PHE A 430 -1.53 -21.72 5.95
CA PHE A 430 -1.14 -20.33 6.20
C PHE A 430 0.10 -19.95 5.39
N LEU A 431 1.11 -20.82 5.38
CA LEU A 431 2.32 -20.59 4.60
C LEU A 431 2.02 -20.52 3.09
N PHE A 432 1.20 -21.42 2.54
CA PHE A 432 0.79 -21.36 1.13
C PHE A 432 0.00 -20.10 0.77
N LYS A 433 -0.82 -19.57 1.68
CA LYS A 433 -1.64 -18.37 1.44
C LYS A 433 -0.88 -17.06 1.61
N SER A 434 0.07 -17.01 2.54
CA SER A 434 0.88 -15.82 2.79
C SER A 434 1.83 -15.44 1.65
N ILE A 435 2.03 -16.32 0.66
CA ILE A 435 2.91 -16.08 -0.49
C ILE A 435 2.18 -15.66 -1.78
N THR A 436 0.88 -15.92 -1.93
CA THR A 436 0.16 -15.74 -3.21
C THR A 436 -0.52 -14.39 -3.35
N GLY A 437 -0.88 -13.75 -2.24
CA GLY A 437 -1.48 -12.41 -2.21
C GLY A 437 -2.83 -12.26 -2.89
N ARG A 438 -3.55 -13.35 -3.22
CA ARG A 438 -4.82 -13.32 -3.97
C ARG A 438 -5.99 -12.82 -3.10
N GLU A 439 -7.12 -12.56 -3.76
CA GLU A 439 -8.41 -12.28 -3.11
C GLU A 439 -8.71 -13.31 -2.01
N GLY A 440 -8.95 -12.83 -0.79
CA GLY A 440 -9.31 -13.66 0.35
C GLY A 440 -8.15 -14.38 1.04
N ASP A 441 -6.92 -14.38 0.49
CA ASP A 441 -5.79 -15.06 1.14
C ASP A 441 -5.42 -14.42 2.48
N LEU A 442 -5.49 -13.09 2.59
CA LEU A 442 -5.24 -12.37 3.84
C LEU A 442 -6.32 -12.70 4.88
N GLU A 443 -7.59 -12.69 4.48
CA GLU A 443 -8.72 -13.01 5.36
C GLU A 443 -8.66 -14.47 5.82
N ASP A 444 -8.35 -15.41 4.91
CA ASP A 444 -8.13 -16.82 5.24
C ASP A 444 -6.96 -16.99 6.21
N CYS A 445 -5.83 -16.28 6.00
CA CYS A 445 -4.71 -16.24 6.94
C CYS A 445 -5.14 -15.71 8.32
N SER A 446 -6.02 -14.70 8.36
CA SER A 446 -6.56 -14.15 9.60
C SER A 446 -7.47 -15.15 10.34
N ILE A 447 -8.28 -15.93 9.60
CA ILE A 447 -9.15 -16.97 10.16
C ILE A 447 -8.30 -18.09 10.74
N ILE A 448 -7.31 -18.55 9.97
CA ILE A 448 -6.36 -19.59 10.38
C ILE A 448 -5.62 -19.15 11.64
N SER A 449 -5.08 -17.94 11.67
CA SER A 449 -4.26 -17.45 12.79
C SER A 449 -4.99 -17.39 14.13
N ARG A 450 -6.33 -17.32 14.12
CA ARG A 450 -7.17 -17.34 15.33
C ARG A 450 -7.49 -18.75 15.82
N GLN A 451 -7.18 -19.78 15.04
CA GLN A 451 -7.46 -21.16 15.43
C GLN A 451 -6.46 -21.65 16.49
N PRO A 452 -6.92 -22.44 17.47
CA PRO A 452 -6.03 -23.09 18.40
C PRO A 452 -5.19 -24.18 17.71
N GLY A 453 -4.04 -24.51 18.30
CA GLY A 453 -3.23 -25.66 17.88
C GLY A 453 -2.23 -25.41 16.74
N ILE A 454 -2.11 -24.18 16.23
CA ILE A 454 -1.05 -23.84 15.27
C ILE A 454 0.31 -23.83 15.99
N LYS A 455 1.19 -24.74 15.58
CA LYS A 455 2.56 -24.82 16.06
C LYS A 455 3.44 -23.86 15.25
N TRP A 456 3.42 -22.58 15.61
CA TRP A 456 4.15 -21.53 14.88
C TRP A 456 5.65 -21.79 14.73
N GLU A 457 6.29 -22.41 15.72
CA GLU A 457 7.71 -22.82 15.58
C GLU A 457 7.92 -23.81 14.43
N LYS A 458 6.96 -24.72 14.19
CA LYS A 458 7.02 -25.62 13.03
C LYS A 458 6.82 -24.89 11.71
N VAL A 459 5.99 -23.84 11.69
CA VAL A 459 5.85 -22.96 10.51
C VAL A 459 7.18 -22.25 10.23
N MET A 460 7.86 -21.75 11.26
CA MET A 460 9.18 -21.10 11.11
C MET A 460 10.27 -22.08 10.63
N GLU A 461 10.32 -23.29 11.20
CA GLU A 461 11.21 -24.35 10.72
C GLU A 461 10.95 -24.70 9.25
N GLU A 462 9.68 -24.72 8.85
CA GLU A 462 9.28 -24.96 7.46
C GLU A 462 9.73 -23.82 6.54
N ILE A 463 9.56 -22.56 6.94
CA ILE A 463 10.08 -21.39 6.19
C ILE A 463 11.59 -21.52 5.95
N GLU A 464 12.36 -21.85 6.99
CA GLU A 464 13.82 -22.02 6.86
C GLU A 464 14.21 -23.22 5.98
N THR A 465 13.40 -24.28 5.99
CA THR A 465 13.62 -25.49 5.17
C THR A 465 13.30 -25.21 3.70
N GLN A 466 12.15 -24.61 3.44
CA GLN A 466 11.72 -24.21 2.11
C GLN A 466 12.66 -23.19 1.48
N GLY A 467 13.19 -22.23 2.26
CA GLY A 467 14.19 -21.28 1.79
C GLY A 467 15.46 -21.97 1.28
N ARG A 468 15.90 -23.06 1.93
CA ARG A 468 17.03 -23.88 1.47
C ARG A 468 16.70 -24.72 0.24
N LEU A 469 15.50 -25.32 0.21
CA LEU A 469 15.06 -26.19 -0.89
C LEU A 469 14.84 -25.41 -2.19
N THR A 470 14.14 -24.28 -2.10
CA THR A 470 13.73 -23.49 -3.26
C THR A 470 14.77 -22.46 -3.67
N LYS A 471 15.63 -22.02 -2.74
CA LYS A 471 16.53 -20.88 -2.90
C LYS A 471 15.81 -19.60 -3.30
N ARG A 472 14.53 -19.48 -2.91
CA ARG A 472 13.68 -18.31 -3.17
C ARG A 472 13.52 -17.47 -1.90
N PHE A 473 13.14 -16.21 -2.11
CA PHE A 473 12.98 -15.21 -1.06
C PHE A 473 11.51 -15.04 -0.64
N PHE A 474 10.70 -16.11 -0.65
CA PHE A 474 9.28 -16.03 -0.29
C PHE A 474 9.05 -15.61 1.17
N SER A 475 10.07 -15.72 2.04
CA SER A 475 9.99 -15.31 3.45
C SER A 475 9.66 -13.83 3.63
N PHE A 476 10.01 -12.98 2.65
CA PHE A 476 9.61 -11.56 2.66
C PHE A 476 8.09 -11.43 2.49
N SER A 477 7.48 -12.13 1.53
CA SER A 477 6.02 -12.13 1.35
C SER A 477 5.26 -12.64 2.59
N VAL A 478 5.84 -13.63 3.28
CA VAL A 478 5.31 -14.11 4.57
C VAL A 478 5.40 -13.00 5.62
N LEU A 479 6.55 -12.32 5.73
CA LEU A 479 6.74 -11.21 6.67
C LEU A 479 5.75 -10.08 6.40
N ASP A 480 5.59 -9.65 5.15
CA ASP A 480 4.62 -8.63 4.73
C ASP A 480 3.20 -9.02 5.15
N THR A 481 2.83 -10.31 4.97
CA THR A 481 1.53 -10.80 5.42
C THR A 481 1.38 -10.70 6.95
N LEU A 482 2.44 -11.00 7.72
CA LEU A 482 2.37 -10.87 9.18
C LEU A 482 2.24 -9.40 9.61
N GLU A 483 2.92 -8.49 8.94
CA GLU A 483 2.81 -7.04 9.17
C GLU A 483 1.38 -6.56 8.91
N ILE A 484 0.81 -6.94 7.76
CA ILE A 484 -0.57 -6.58 7.42
C ILE A 484 -1.56 -7.17 8.43
N LEU A 485 -1.38 -8.43 8.86
CA LEU A 485 -2.24 -9.04 9.89
C LEU A 485 -2.18 -8.29 11.22
N LYS A 486 -0.99 -7.82 11.61
CA LYS A 486 -0.80 -7.02 12.82
C LYS A 486 -1.46 -5.65 12.70
N GLU A 487 -1.22 -4.93 11.61
CA GLU A 487 -1.73 -3.57 11.39
C GLU A 487 -3.25 -3.55 11.19
N ARG A 488 -3.77 -4.46 10.37
CA ARG A 488 -5.16 -4.45 9.92
C ARG A 488 -6.10 -5.22 10.84
N HIS A 489 -5.65 -6.35 11.38
CA HIS A 489 -6.48 -7.25 12.18
C HIS A 489 -6.07 -7.31 13.65
N GLY A 490 -4.99 -6.63 14.06
CA GLY A 490 -4.46 -6.69 15.42
C GLY A 490 -3.90 -8.07 15.80
N ILE A 491 -3.61 -8.92 14.81
CA ILE A 491 -3.12 -10.28 15.05
C ILE A 491 -1.60 -10.27 15.00
N GLU A 492 -0.96 -10.40 16.16
CA GLU A 492 0.49 -10.55 16.25
C GLU A 492 0.88 -12.04 16.30
N ILE A 493 1.50 -12.52 15.23
CA ILE A 493 1.92 -13.91 15.11
C ILE A 493 3.23 -14.13 15.88
N PRO A 494 3.35 -15.19 16.73
CA PRO A 494 4.50 -15.37 17.63
C PRO A 494 5.88 -15.37 16.96
N ILE A 495 5.97 -15.86 15.72
CA ILE A 495 7.24 -15.96 14.98
C ILE A 495 7.66 -14.66 14.31
N PHE A 496 6.88 -13.58 14.41
CA PHE A 496 7.14 -12.30 13.73
C PHE A 496 8.58 -11.81 13.90
N ARG A 497 9.06 -11.67 15.15
CA ARG A 497 10.42 -11.15 15.42
C ARG A 497 11.53 -12.05 14.88
N ARG A 498 11.30 -13.36 14.90
CA ARG A 498 12.25 -14.36 14.39
C ARG A 498 12.30 -14.31 12.86
N LEU A 499 11.15 -14.16 12.21
CA LEU A 499 11.03 -13.99 10.76
C LEU A 499 11.63 -12.65 10.29
N ASP A 500 11.32 -11.53 10.96
CA ASP A 500 11.94 -10.22 10.70
C ASP A 500 13.47 -10.31 10.75
N SER A 501 14.00 -10.91 11.82
CA SER A 501 15.45 -11.14 11.97
C SER A 501 16.01 -12.07 10.88
N HIS A 502 15.24 -13.05 10.42
CA HIS A 502 15.64 -13.95 9.34
C HIS A 502 15.72 -13.21 8.00
N CYS A 503 14.67 -12.48 7.62
CA CYS A 503 14.60 -11.68 6.41
C CYS A 503 15.68 -10.57 6.37
N MET A 504 15.93 -9.89 7.50
CA MET A 504 17.02 -8.93 7.63
C MET A 504 18.39 -9.57 7.35
N GLY A 505 18.60 -10.78 7.87
CA GLY A 505 19.82 -11.55 7.60
C GLY A 505 19.99 -11.87 6.11
N ILE A 506 18.90 -12.26 5.44
CA ILE A 506 18.88 -12.51 3.99
C ILE A 506 19.19 -11.23 3.20
N ALA A 507 18.50 -10.13 3.50
CA ALA A 507 18.68 -8.85 2.81
C ALA A 507 20.14 -8.37 2.89
N LEU A 508 20.75 -8.46 4.08
CA LEU A 508 22.16 -8.11 4.25
C LEU A 508 23.09 -9.05 3.48
N LEU A 509 22.85 -10.36 3.48
CA LEU A 509 23.66 -11.30 2.70
C LEU A 509 23.56 -11.05 1.20
N MET A 510 22.39 -10.65 0.70
CA MET A 510 22.20 -10.24 -0.69
C MET A 510 22.98 -8.96 -1.01
N SER A 511 22.89 -7.96 -0.14
CA SER A 511 23.60 -6.69 -0.30
C SER A 511 25.13 -6.89 -0.25
N LEU A 512 25.60 -7.78 0.63
CA LEU A 512 27.03 -8.09 0.85
C LEU A 512 27.64 -9.07 -0.17
N ARG A 513 26.95 -9.33 -1.28
CA ARG A 513 27.56 -9.96 -2.46
C ARG A 513 28.76 -9.15 -2.98
N LYS A 514 28.73 -7.83 -2.76
CA LYS A 514 29.89 -6.94 -2.91
C LYS A 514 30.32 -6.44 -1.53
N PRO A 515 31.63 -6.27 -1.28
CA PRO A 515 32.10 -5.67 -0.02
C PRO A 515 31.52 -4.26 0.15
N LYS A 516 30.98 -3.96 1.34
CA LYS A 516 30.33 -2.67 1.64
C LYS A 516 30.65 -2.20 3.05
N THR A 517 30.64 -0.89 3.24
CA THR A 517 30.70 -0.21 4.53
C THR A 517 29.31 -0.05 5.14
N MET A 518 29.25 0.32 6.42
CA MET A 518 27.97 0.64 7.09
C MET A 518 27.20 1.77 6.39
N LYS A 519 27.93 2.76 5.85
CA LYS A 519 27.33 3.89 5.14
C LYS A 519 26.60 3.43 3.87
N GLU A 520 27.26 2.60 3.06
CA GLU A 520 26.67 2.05 1.83
C GLU A 520 25.49 1.14 2.13
N LEU A 521 25.54 0.34 3.20
CA LEU A 521 24.41 -0.49 3.62
C LEU A 521 23.19 0.35 4.03
N LYS A 522 23.40 1.51 4.67
CA LYS A 522 22.34 2.42 5.07
C LYS A 522 21.69 3.15 3.88
N GLU A 523 22.45 3.38 2.82
CA GLU A 523 21.93 3.97 1.58
C GLU A 523 21.08 2.96 0.79
N GLU A 524 21.30 1.66 0.97
CA GLU A 524 20.59 0.60 0.25
C GLU A 524 19.44 -0.06 1.03
N ILE A 525 19.56 -0.13 2.36
CA ILE A 525 18.59 -0.80 3.22
C ILE A 525 17.96 0.23 4.14
N ASP A 526 16.68 0.50 3.90
CA ASP A 526 15.88 1.48 4.64
C ASP A 526 15.45 0.95 6.01
N VAL A 527 16.42 0.76 6.91
CA VAL A 527 16.19 0.31 8.29
C VAL A 527 17.13 1.02 9.26
N PRO A 528 16.75 1.15 10.55
CA PRO A 528 17.61 1.80 11.54
C PRO A 528 19.00 1.14 11.65
N GLU A 529 20.05 1.96 11.70
CA GLU A 529 21.45 1.54 11.70
C GLU A 529 21.78 0.52 12.80
N TYR A 530 21.17 0.64 13.98
CA TYR A 530 21.37 -0.32 15.08
C TYR A 530 20.86 -1.73 14.73
N LYS A 531 19.79 -1.86 13.93
CA LYS A 531 19.29 -3.17 13.46
C LYS A 531 20.26 -3.79 12.46
N ILE A 532 20.80 -2.99 11.55
CA ILE A 532 21.85 -3.42 10.59
C ILE A 532 23.05 -3.96 11.38
N TYR A 533 23.57 -3.14 12.31
CA TYR A 533 24.73 -3.50 13.13
C TYR A 533 24.52 -4.80 13.93
N ASN A 534 23.40 -4.92 14.64
CA ASN A 534 23.09 -6.11 15.43
C ASN A 534 22.99 -7.37 14.55
N THR A 535 22.42 -7.23 13.35
CA THR A 535 22.31 -8.35 12.42
C THR A 535 23.66 -8.74 11.83
N LEU A 536 24.49 -7.77 11.44
CA LEU A 536 25.86 -8.02 10.96
C LEU A 536 26.69 -8.72 12.04
N LYS A 537 26.62 -8.28 13.30
CA LYS A 537 27.33 -8.93 14.42
C LYS A 537 26.92 -10.39 14.59
N ARG A 538 25.62 -10.68 14.46
CA ARG A 538 25.12 -12.08 14.49
C ARG A 538 25.62 -12.87 13.28
N LEU A 539 25.54 -12.32 12.07
CA LEU A 539 26.01 -12.99 10.86
C LEU A 539 27.53 -13.27 10.88
N GLU A 540 28.33 -12.37 11.46
CA GLU A 540 29.76 -12.56 11.67
C GLU A 540 30.02 -13.68 12.68
N LYS A 541 29.30 -13.67 13.81
CA LYS A 541 29.37 -14.75 14.81
C LYS A 541 29.00 -16.11 14.23
N ASP A 542 28.01 -16.14 13.33
CA ASP A 542 27.56 -17.35 12.63
C ASP A 542 28.50 -17.74 11.46
N GLY A 543 29.58 -16.99 11.20
CA GLY A 543 30.54 -17.24 10.12
C GLY A 543 30.01 -16.99 8.71
N LYS A 544 28.85 -16.33 8.57
CA LYS A 544 28.19 -16.07 7.27
C LYS A 544 28.78 -14.88 6.52
N ILE A 545 29.44 -13.97 7.24
CA ILE A 545 30.13 -12.80 6.68
C ILE A 545 31.53 -12.66 7.27
N LYS A 546 32.38 -11.90 6.58
CA LYS A 546 33.70 -11.47 7.06
C LYS A 546 33.72 -9.95 7.20
N VAL A 547 34.47 -9.47 8.17
CA VAL A 547 34.65 -8.03 8.43
C VAL A 547 36.13 -7.70 8.35
N ASP A 548 36.51 -6.86 7.38
CA ASP A 548 37.83 -6.24 7.34
C ASP A 548 37.82 -4.99 8.22
N ARG A 549 38.73 -4.98 9.20
CA ARG A 549 38.89 -3.92 10.21
C ARG A 549 40.21 -3.16 10.04
N ASN A 550 40.96 -3.41 8.96
CA ASN A 550 42.28 -2.82 8.74
C ASN A 550 42.22 -1.37 8.22
N GLY A 551 41.07 -0.94 7.68
CA GLY A 551 40.85 0.41 7.17
C GLY A 551 40.24 1.37 8.19
N LYS A 552 40.06 2.64 7.78
CA LYS A 552 39.38 3.68 8.58
C LYS A 552 37.90 3.34 8.87
N LEU A 553 37.28 2.53 8.02
CA LEU A 553 35.91 2.05 8.16
C LEU A 553 35.91 0.52 8.04
N ASN A 554 35.04 -0.13 8.82
CA ASN A 554 34.82 -1.58 8.69
C ASN A 554 34.16 -1.88 7.33
N VAL A 555 34.71 -2.86 6.62
CA VAL A 555 34.16 -3.37 5.36
C VAL A 555 33.62 -4.77 5.57
N TYR A 556 32.34 -4.97 5.30
CA TYR A 556 31.62 -6.23 5.45
C TYR A 556 31.55 -6.94 4.09
N SER A 557 31.66 -8.26 4.06
CA SER A 557 31.54 -9.06 2.83
C SER A 557 30.99 -10.46 3.11
N SER A 558 30.32 -11.08 2.14
CA SER A 558 29.83 -12.45 2.28
C SER A 558 30.97 -13.46 2.51
N GLY A 559 30.78 -14.41 3.44
CA GLY A 559 31.81 -15.35 3.88
C GLY A 559 32.10 -16.51 2.91
N ALA A 560 31.25 -16.70 1.89
CA ALA A 560 31.34 -17.77 0.89
C ALA A 560 31.03 -17.25 -0.52
N ARG A 561 31.74 -17.76 -1.54
CA ARG A 561 31.44 -17.49 -2.97
C ARG A 561 30.00 -17.92 -3.25
N VAL A 562 29.07 -16.97 -3.29
CA VAL A 562 27.73 -17.19 -3.87
C VAL A 562 27.97 -17.45 -5.35
N LYS A 563 27.98 -18.73 -5.77
CA LYS A 563 28.00 -19.09 -7.18
C LYS A 563 26.82 -18.38 -7.86
N GLU A 564 27.13 -17.63 -8.90
CA GLU A 564 26.21 -16.89 -9.74
C GLU A 564 24.99 -17.76 -10.08
N SER A 565 23.84 -17.40 -9.52
CA SER A 565 22.56 -17.75 -10.14
C SER A 565 22.22 -16.57 -11.04
N LYS A 566 22.04 -16.88 -12.33
CA LYS A 566 21.70 -15.92 -13.38
C LYS A 566 20.57 -15.01 -12.91
N SER A 567 20.75 -13.72 -13.17
CA SER A 567 19.70 -12.72 -13.18
C SER A 567 18.47 -13.25 -13.92
N PHE A 568 17.31 -13.10 -13.31
CA PHE A 568 16.04 -13.16 -14.02
C PHE A 568 15.36 -11.81 -13.79
N ASP A 569 15.13 -11.12 -14.92
CA ASP A 569 14.16 -10.04 -15.07
C ASP A 569 12.74 -10.52 -14.74
#